data_AF-A0A2N7VQ54-F1
#
_entry.id   AF-A0A2N7VQ54-F1
#
_cell.length_a   1.000
_cell.length_b   1.000
_cell.length_c   1.000
_cell.angle_alpha   90.00
_cell.angle_beta   90.00
_cell.angle_gamma   90.00
#
_symmetry.space_group_name_H-M   'P 1'
#
loop_
_entity.id
_entity.type
_entity.pdbx_description
1 polymer ?
#
loop_
_entity_poly.entity_id
_entity_poly.type
_entity_poly.pdbx_seq_one_letter_code
_entity_poly.pdbx_strand_id
1 'polypeptide(L)'
;MLGIDDAIAGVSKLIDDGINAAFPTPEAKASAQAAIIKAQTDAAVATLQQQMSVMLAEANSKDPWTSRARPSFLYVMYVMILAAIPMGVVAALRPELATAIAQGMRAWLAAIPDALWQVFGVCFCGYTASRGWEKIKGVSK
;
A
#
# COMPACT_ATOMS: atom_id res chain seq x y z
N MET A 1 -2.77 -22.16 -40.21
CA MET A 1 -2.55 -21.01 -39.31
C MET A 1 -3.90 -20.35 -39.13
N LEU A 2 -4.61 -20.70 -38.06
CA LEU A 2 -5.93 -20.15 -37.72
C LEU A 2 -5.79 -19.62 -36.31
N GLY A 3 -5.36 -18.36 -36.22
CA GLY A 3 -4.89 -17.73 -34.99
C GLY A 3 -6.04 -17.15 -34.19
N ILE A 4 -5.82 -17.03 -32.88
CA ILE A 4 -6.68 -16.33 -31.92
C ILE A 4 -7.05 -14.91 -32.40
N ASP A 5 -6.21 -14.31 -33.24
CA ASP A 5 -6.42 -13.00 -33.86
C ASP A 5 -7.66 -12.96 -34.80
N ASP A 6 -7.93 -14.04 -35.56
CA ASP A 6 -9.14 -14.12 -36.41
C ASP A 6 -10.41 -14.27 -35.57
N ALA A 7 -10.31 -14.95 -34.43
CA ALA A 7 -11.43 -15.12 -33.50
C ALA A 7 -11.75 -13.80 -32.78
N ILE A 8 -10.73 -13.03 -32.38
CA ILE A 8 -10.90 -11.71 -31.76
C ILE A 8 -11.48 -10.72 -32.78
N ALA A 9 -10.99 -10.74 -34.03
CA ALA A 9 -11.53 -9.92 -35.10
C ALA A 9 -13.00 -10.26 -35.41
N GLY A 10 -13.35 -11.55 -35.40
CA GLY A 10 -14.72 -12.02 -35.60
C GLY A 10 -15.69 -11.55 -34.50
N VAL A 11 -15.26 -11.57 -33.24
CA VAL A 11 -16.09 -11.13 -32.10
C VAL A 11 -16.25 -9.61 -32.08
N SER A 12 -15.20 -8.84 -32.37
CA SER A 12 -15.30 -7.38 -32.48
C SER A 12 -16.29 -6.96 -33.56
N LYS A 13 -16.25 -7.64 -34.72
CA LYS A 13 -17.14 -7.34 -35.85
C LYS A 13 -18.60 -7.65 -35.54
N LEU A 14 -18.88 -8.73 -34.80
CA LEU A 14 -20.23 -9.06 -34.34
C LEU A 14 -20.79 -8.06 -33.32
N ILE A 15 -19.92 -7.53 -32.46
CA ILE A 15 -20.29 -6.47 -31.51
C ILE A 15 -20.58 -5.17 -32.26
N ASP A 16 -19.72 -4.79 -33.21
CA ASP A 16 -19.92 -3.60 -34.04
C ASP A 16 -21.18 -3.69 -34.91
N ASP A 17 -21.44 -4.84 -35.53
CA ASP A 17 -22.65 -5.09 -36.33
C ASP A 17 -23.91 -5.09 -35.45
N GLY A 18 -23.84 -5.65 -34.24
CA GLY A 18 -24.93 -5.61 -33.26
C GLY A 18 -25.23 -4.19 -32.76
N ILE A 19 -24.20 -3.38 -32.55
CA ILE A 19 -24.33 -1.97 -32.15
C ILE A 19 -24.90 -1.13 -33.31
N ASN A 20 -24.49 -1.40 -34.55
CA ASN A 20 -24.99 -0.72 -35.75
C ASN A 20 -26.43 -1.09 -36.09
N ALA A 21 -26.84 -2.34 -35.85
CA ALA A 21 -28.21 -2.80 -36.08
C ALA A 21 -29.20 -2.25 -35.03
N ALA A 22 -28.76 -2.04 -33.78
CA ALA A 22 -29.60 -1.54 -32.70
C ALA A 22 -29.74 0.00 -32.68
N PHE A 23 -28.73 0.76 -33.14
CA PHE A 23 -28.73 2.24 -33.10
C PHE A 23 -28.14 2.88 -34.38
N PRO A 24 -28.96 3.18 -35.39
CA PRO A 24 -28.50 3.72 -36.69
C PRO A 24 -28.18 5.23 -36.71
N THR A 25 -28.65 6.03 -35.74
CA THR A 25 -28.51 7.50 -35.77
C THR A 25 -27.31 8.00 -34.94
N PRO A 26 -26.52 8.97 -35.44
CA PRO A 26 -25.35 9.53 -34.74
C PRO A 26 -25.67 10.08 -33.34
N GLU A 27 -26.87 10.64 -33.16
CA GLU A 27 -27.34 11.22 -31.90
C GLU A 27 -27.67 10.15 -30.85
N ALA A 28 -28.21 9.00 -31.25
CA ALA A 28 -28.48 7.87 -30.34
C ALA A 28 -27.18 7.20 -29.87
N LYS A 29 -26.14 7.17 -30.72
CA LYS A 29 -24.80 6.72 -30.32
C LYS A 29 -24.14 7.70 -29.34
N ALA A 30 -24.28 9.01 -29.56
CA ALA A 30 -23.75 10.03 -28.65
C ALA A 30 -24.43 9.98 -27.27
N SER A 31 -25.76 9.79 -27.23
CA SER A 31 -26.49 9.67 -25.96
C SER A 31 -26.21 8.34 -25.24
N ALA A 32 -26.07 7.23 -25.96
CA ALA A 32 -25.66 5.95 -25.39
C ALA A 32 -24.21 5.99 -24.87
N GLN A 33 -23.28 6.59 -25.61
CA GLN A 33 -21.89 6.79 -25.15
C GLN A 33 -21.84 7.69 -23.91
N ALA A 34 -22.61 8.78 -23.88
CA ALA A 34 -22.72 9.63 -22.70
C ALA A 34 -23.29 8.88 -21.48
N ALA A 35 -24.28 8.01 -21.70
CA ALA A 35 -24.82 7.16 -20.64
C ALA A 35 -23.80 6.13 -20.12
N ILE A 36 -23.00 5.53 -21.01
CA ILE A 36 -21.92 4.60 -20.63
C ILE A 36 -20.83 5.32 -19.83
N ILE A 37 -20.38 6.49 -20.26
CA ILE A 37 -19.38 7.30 -19.55
C ILE A 37 -19.90 7.65 -18.16
N LYS A 38 -21.16 8.08 -18.06
CA LYS A 38 -21.79 8.39 -16.76
C LYS A 38 -21.82 7.17 -15.84
N ALA A 39 -22.28 6.02 -16.35
CA ALA A 39 -22.32 4.78 -15.58
C ALA A 39 -20.92 4.31 -15.12
N GLN A 40 -19.89 4.46 -15.97
CA GLN A 40 -18.50 4.16 -15.60
C GLN A 40 -17.97 5.12 -14.52
N THR A 41 -18.33 6.41 -14.62
CA THR A 41 -17.95 7.42 -13.63
C THR A 41 -18.61 7.15 -12.28
N ASP A 42 -19.91 6.84 -12.28
CA ASP A 42 -20.67 6.50 -11.08
C ASP A 42 -20.13 5.23 -10.40
N ALA A 43 -19.77 4.21 -11.19
CA ALA A 43 -19.13 3.00 -10.67
C ALA A 43 -17.74 3.28 -10.08
N ALA A 44 -16.94 4.15 -10.70
CA ALA A 44 -15.64 4.57 -10.18
C ALA A 44 -15.79 5.35 -8.86
N VAL A 45 -16.76 6.27 -8.78
CA VAL A 45 -17.06 7.02 -7.57
C VAL A 45 -17.53 6.11 -6.44
N ALA A 46 -18.40 5.14 -6.72
CA ALA A 46 -18.86 4.16 -5.73
C ALA A 46 -17.70 3.31 -5.18
N THR A 47 -16.78 2.88 -6.05
CA THR A 47 -15.58 2.13 -5.65
C THR A 47 -14.68 2.96 -4.74
N LEU A 48 -14.45 4.23 -5.08
CA LEU A 48 -13.66 5.16 -4.25
C LEU A 48 -14.33 5.42 -2.89
N GLN A 49 -15.65 5.62 -2.86
CA GLN A 49 -16.41 5.78 -1.62
C GLN A 49 -16.30 4.54 -0.72
N GLN A 50 -16.31 3.36 -1.31
CA GLN A 50 -16.17 2.10 -0.57
C GLN A 50 -14.76 1.91 0.02
N GLN A 51 -13.72 2.37 -0.67
CA GLN A 51 -12.36 2.40 -0.11
C GLN A 51 -12.23 3.46 1.00
N MET A 52 -12.84 4.64 0.81
CA MET A 52 -12.81 5.71 1.82
C MET A 52 -13.60 5.36 3.07
N SER A 53 -14.71 4.61 2.96
CA SER A 53 -15.52 4.22 4.12
C SER A 53 -14.77 3.30 5.08
N VAL A 54 -13.93 2.39 4.57
CA VAL A 54 -13.05 1.54 5.38
C VAL A 54 -12.01 2.39 6.11
N MET A 55 -11.36 3.30 5.40
CA MET A 55 -10.35 4.19 5.99
C MET A 55 -10.96 5.14 7.04
N LEU A 56 -12.17 5.66 6.79
CA LEU A 56 -12.93 6.49 7.74
C LEU A 56 -13.39 5.69 8.96
N ALA A 57 -13.74 4.42 8.78
CA ALA A 57 -14.09 3.53 9.89
C ALA A 57 -12.86 3.22 10.77
N GLU A 58 -11.71 2.96 10.16
CA GLU A 58 -10.43 2.78 10.89
C GLU A 58 -10.00 4.07 11.60
N ALA A 59 -10.11 5.22 10.94
CA ALA A 59 -9.78 6.52 11.53
C ALA A 59 -10.71 6.90 12.70
N ASN A 60 -11.98 6.48 12.66
CA ASN A 60 -12.94 6.67 13.76
C ASN A 60 -12.92 5.53 14.80
N SER A 61 -11.97 4.59 14.71
CA SER A 61 -11.78 3.57 15.73
C SER A 61 -11.59 4.23 17.11
N LYS A 62 -12.27 3.69 18.13
CA LYS A 62 -12.13 4.15 19.51
C LYS A 62 -10.73 3.90 20.09
N ASP A 63 -9.96 2.99 19.50
CA ASP A 63 -8.59 2.74 19.93
C ASP A 63 -7.62 3.80 19.34
N PRO A 64 -6.86 4.53 20.19
CA PRO A 64 -5.92 5.56 19.75
C PRO A 64 -4.80 5.05 18.84
N TRP A 65 -4.47 3.75 18.89
CA TRP A 65 -3.42 3.16 18.05
C TRP A 65 -3.89 2.81 16.65
N THR A 66 -5.17 2.44 16.48
CA THR A 66 -5.80 2.18 15.17
C THR A 66 -6.29 3.44 14.48
N SER A 67 -6.80 4.43 15.22
CA SER A 67 -7.19 5.74 14.66
C SER A 67 -5.99 6.54 14.14
N ARG A 68 -4.80 6.31 14.70
CA ARG A 68 -3.55 6.90 14.24
C ARG A 68 -2.89 5.93 13.26
N ALA A 69 -3.23 6.06 11.96
CA ALA A 69 -2.59 5.35 10.86
C ALA A 69 -1.11 5.73 10.63
N ARG A 70 -0.38 6.10 11.68
CA ARG A 70 1.05 6.41 11.64
C ARG A 70 1.81 5.10 11.85
N PRO A 71 2.84 4.81 11.02
CA PRO A 71 3.66 3.64 11.21
C PRO A 71 4.22 3.59 12.63
N SER A 72 3.86 2.57 13.41
CA SER A 72 4.22 2.45 14.83
C SER A 72 5.74 2.49 15.05
N PHE A 73 6.49 2.03 14.05
CA PHE A 73 7.95 2.13 13.98
C PHE A 73 8.50 3.56 14.18
N LEU A 74 7.78 4.58 13.70
CA LEU A 74 8.17 5.98 13.87
C LEU A 74 8.27 6.37 15.35
N TYR A 75 7.38 5.85 16.20
CA TYR A 75 7.45 6.09 17.64
C TYR A 75 8.69 5.48 18.28
N VAL A 76 9.12 4.30 17.81
CA VAL A 76 10.36 3.65 18.27
C VAL A 76 11.56 4.54 17.96
N MET A 77 11.64 5.10 16.75
CA MET A 77 12.72 6.02 16.37
C MET A 77 12.74 7.28 17.24
N TYR A 78 11.57 7.85 17.54
CA TYR A 78 11.50 9.00 18.43
C TYR A 78 11.96 8.67 19.85
N VAL A 79 11.61 7.50 20.38
CA VAL A 79 12.11 7.05 21.69
C VAL A 79 13.63 6.93 21.66
N MET A 80 14.22 6.34 20.62
CA MET A 80 15.68 6.21 20.49
C MET A 80 16.39 7.56 20.41
N ILE A 81 15.85 8.51 19.63
CA ILE A 81 16.41 9.85 19.51
C ILE A 81 16.30 10.61 20.84
N LEU A 82 15.13 10.58 21.47
CA LEU A 82 14.91 11.28 22.74
C LEU A 82 15.70 10.65 23.88
N ALA A 83 15.97 9.34 23.84
CA ALA A 83 16.85 8.67 24.79
C ALA A 83 18.32 9.13 24.70
N ALA A 84 18.73 9.79 23.60
CA ALA A 84 20.05 10.39 23.51
C ALA A 84 20.22 11.62 24.42
N ILE A 85 19.15 12.34 24.73
CA ILE A 85 19.18 13.53 25.60
C ILE A 85 19.65 13.19 27.02
N PRO A 86 19.02 12.26 27.77
CA PRO A 86 19.50 11.89 29.10
C PRO A 86 20.90 11.28 29.05
N MET A 87 21.24 10.51 28.02
CA MET A 87 22.61 9.99 27.85
C MET A 87 23.64 11.10 27.62
N GLY A 88 23.29 12.17 26.91
CA GLY A 88 24.13 13.35 26.74
C GLY A 88 24.38 14.07 28.07
N VAL A 89 23.36 14.19 28.92
CA VAL A 89 23.51 14.75 30.28
C VAL A 89 24.43 13.88 31.13
N VAL A 90 24.25 12.56 31.10
CA VAL A 90 25.12 11.61 31.82
C VAL A 90 26.56 11.72 31.31
N ALA A 91 26.77 11.84 30.00
CA ALA A 91 28.10 12.01 29.42
C ALA A 91 28.78 13.31 29.86
N ALA A 92 28.03 14.42 29.99
CA ALA A 92 28.55 15.70 30.45
C ALA A 92 28.97 15.68 31.93
N LEU A 93 28.24 14.95 32.79
CA LEU A 93 28.50 14.90 34.24
C LEU A 93 29.45 13.77 34.65
N ARG A 94 29.37 12.62 33.99
CA ARG A 94 30.12 11.39 34.30
C ARG A 94 30.47 10.64 33.00
N PRO A 95 31.52 11.06 32.28
CA PRO A 95 31.87 10.50 30.96
C PRO A 95 32.27 9.02 31.01
N GLU A 96 32.92 8.57 32.09
CA GLU A 96 33.29 7.16 32.26
C GLU A 96 32.05 6.25 32.38
N LEU A 97 31.05 6.70 33.14
CA LEU A 97 29.78 5.98 33.30
C LEU A 97 29.04 5.90 31.95
N ALA A 98 28.96 7.00 31.21
CA ALA A 98 28.36 7.02 29.89
C ALA A 98 29.05 6.04 28.92
N THR A 99 30.39 5.97 28.98
CA THR A 99 31.18 5.05 28.18
C THR A 99 30.89 3.59 28.54
N ALA A 100 30.84 3.26 29.84
CA ALA A 100 30.51 1.91 30.30
C ALA A 100 29.09 1.47 29.86
N ILE A 101 28.10 2.37 29.93
CA ILE A 101 26.75 2.10 29.43
C ILE A 101 26.78 1.83 27.92
N ALA A 102 27.44 2.69 27.14
CA ALA A 102 27.51 2.54 25.68
C ALA A 102 28.20 1.22 25.28
N GLN A 103 29.28 0.85 25.96
CA GLN A 103 29.96 -0.42 25.75
C GLN A 103 29.08 -1.62 26.10
N GLY A 104 28.38 -1.57 27.24
CA GLY A 104 27.43 -2.60 27.64
C GLY A 104 26.29 -2.79 26.64
N MET A 105 25.67 -1.68 26.19
CA MET A 105 24.63 -1.73 25.16
C MET A 105 25.15 -2.30 23.84
N ARG A 106 26.35 -1.88 23.41
CA ARG A 106 26.97 -2.41 22.19
C ARG A 106 27.22 -3.92 22.30
N ALA A 107 27.77 -4.38 23.43
CA ALA A 107 28.03 -5.80 23.66
C ALA A 107 26.74 -6.61 23.66
N TRP A 108 25.68 -6.11 24.31
CA TRP A 108 24.36 -6.75 24.29
C TRP A 108 23.78 -6.86 22.88
N LEU A 109 23.80 -5.78 22.10
CA LEU A 109 23.29 -5.79 20.73
C LEU A 109 24.12 -6.67 19.80
N ALA A 110 25.44 -6.68 19.96
CA ALA A 110 26.34 -7.54 19.19
C ALA A 110 26.21 -9.04 19.57
N ALA A 111 25.66 -9.34 20.74
CA ALA A 111 25.36 -10.73 21.12
C ALA A 111 24.13 -11.29 20.38
N ILE A 112 23.32 -10.44 19.76
CA ILE A 112 22.19 -10.88 18.92
C ILE A 112 22.75 -11.42 17.61
N PRO A 113 22.50 -12.69 17.25
CA PRO A 113 23.04 -13.27 16.03
C PRO A 113 22.62 -12.52 14.76
N ASP A 114 23.57 -12.28 13.86
CA ASP A 114 23.32 -11.63 12.56
C ASP A 114 22.26 -12.35 11.73
N ALA A 115 22.15 -13.67 11.89
CA ALA A 115 21.12 -14.47 11.24
C ALA A 115 19.69 -14.00 11.59
N LEU A 116 19.44 -13.52 12.82
CA LEU A 116 18.13 -12.98 13.18
C LEU A 116 17.84 -11.66 12.45
N TRP A 117 18.84 -10.79 12.31
CA TRP A 117 18.72 -9.55 11.54
C TRP A 117 18.47 -9.82 10.05
N GLN A 118 19.13 -10.84 9.50
CA GLN A 118 18.92 -11.27 8.11
C GLN A 118 17.51 -11.83 7.90
N VAL A 119 17.04 -12.71 8.79
CA VAL A 119 15.66 -13.25 8.71
C VAL A 119 14.65 -12.12 8.79
N PHE A 120 14.83 -11.17 9.72
CA PHE A 120 13.97 -9.99 9.81
C PHE A 120 13.93 -9.19 8.50
N GLY A 121 15.10 -8.92 7.90
CA GLY A 121 15.22 -8.24 6.61
C GLY A 121 14.55 -9.01 5.48
N VAL A 122 14.76 -10.32 5.39
CA VAL A 122 14.13 -11.19 4.38
C VAL A 122 12.62 -11.19 4.53
N CYS A 123 12.08 -11.27 5.74
CA CYS A 123 10.64 -11.21 5.97
C CYS A 123 10.04 -9.86 5.54
N PHE A 124 10.69 -8.74 5.87
CA PHE A 124 10.22 -7.41 5.47
C PHE A 124 10.29 -7.18 3.96
N CYS A 125 11.42 -7.54 3.33
CA CYS A 125 11.58 -7.46 1.87
C CYS A 125 10.63 -8.41 1.14
N GLY A 126 10.44 -9.62 1.66
CA GLY A 126 9.50 -10.60 1.12
C GLY A 126 8.06 -10.09 1.15
N TYR A 127 7.62 -9.50 2.27
CA TYR A 127 6.29 -8.91 2.40
C TYR A 127 6.07 -7.71 1.47
N THR A 128 7.04 -6.81 1.35
CA THR A 128 6.92 -5.66 0.44
C THR A 128 6.94 -6.09 -1.02
N ALA A 129 7.76 -7.08 -1.37
CA ALA A 129 7.80 -7.66 -2.71
C ALA A 129 6.49 -8.37 -3.06
N SER A 130 5.94 -9.19 -2.15
CA SER A 130 4.67 -9.89 -2.37
C SER A 130 3.51 -8.90 -2.54
N ARG A 131 3.43 -7.86 -1.71
CA ARG A 131 2.43 -6.78 -1.84
C ARG A 131 2.58 -5.99 -3.14
N GLY A 132 3.81 -5.66 -3.53
CA GLY A 132 4.08 -4.99 -4.80
C GLY A 132 3.64 -5.84 -6.00
N TRP A 133 3.93 -7.13 -5.94
CA TRP A 133 3.54 -8.09 -6.97
C TRP A 133 2.02 -8.28 -7.05
N GLU A 134 1.31 -8.38 -5.91
CA GLU A 134 -0.16 -8.44 -5.86
C GLU A 134 -0.81 -7.23 -6.55
N LYS A 135 -0.26 -6.03 -6.31
CA LYS A 135 -0.73 -4.79 -6.93
C LYS A 135 -0.50 -4.76 -8.44
N ILE A 136 0.65 -5.23 -8.91
CA ILE A 136 0.96 -5.32 -10.35
C ILE A 136 0.04 -6.31 -11.06
N LYS A 137 -0.27 -7.46 -10.42
CA LYS A 137 -1.17 -8.47 -10.98
C LYS A 137 -2.66 -8.11 -10.87
N GLY A 138 -3.02 -6.99 -10.24
CA GLY A 138 -4.42 -6.60 -10.03
C GLY A 138 -5.20 -7.58 -9.13
N VAL A 139 -4.50 -8.36 -8.29
CA VAL A 139 -5.11 -9.33 -7.37
C VAL A 139 -5.44 -8.67 -6.02
N SER A 140 -4.89 -7.49 -5.74
CA SER A 140 -5.30 -6.70 -4.57
C SER A 140 -6.73 -6.19 -4.77
N LYS A 141 -7.67 -6.73 -3.99
CA LYS A 141 -8.98 -6.12 -3.79
C LYS A 141 -8.86 -4.80 -3.04
#